data_AF-A0A847G1K9-F1
#
_entry.id   AF-A0A847G1K9-F1
#
_cell.length_a   1.000
_cell.length_b   1.000
_cell.length_c   1.000
_cell.angle_alpha   90.00
_cell.angle_beta   90.00
_cell.angle_gamma   90.00
#
_symmetry.space_group_name_H-M   'P 1'
#
loop_
_entity.id
_entity.type
_entity.pdbx_description
1 polymer ?
#
loop_
_entity_poly.entity_id
_entity_poly.type
_entity_poly.pdbx_seq_one_letter_code
_entity_poly.pdbx_strand_id
1 'polypeptide(L)'
;KEKIPIESVFAYIEAKHTLEINGGSNNSLKKALLQISKVKELVLQRTPVGRNQLSEFVVLGKGFTISEKPGWPSIQNPPYGMLLARQVRINTKSQLMTSPDDIHNALVGSPVESNILPDLIVAGPSNFILPVNQLENKQEISSPFFLFENNNNIYHPKSILSTNKVDGIAFGIALAHLFWALDHINLGVMPWEKILGNGMQVEKS
;
A
#
# COMPACT_ATOMS: atom_id res chain seq x y z
N LYS A 1 10.69 -21.35 -2.33
CA LYS A 1 9.81 -20.20 -2.05
C LYS A 1 8.46 -20.76 -1.69
N GLU A 2 7.92 -20.39 -0.55
CA GLU A 2 6.57 -20.77 -0.15
C GLU A 2 5.55 -19.94 -0.95
N LYS A 3 4.38 -20.51 -1.22
CA LYS A 3 3.28 -19.83 -1.89
C LYS A 3 2.26 -19.44 -0.82
N ILE A 4 1.88 -18.17 -0.79
CA ILE A 4 0.86 -17.64 0.12
C ILE A 4 -0.40 -17.37 -0.71
N PRO A 5 -1.59 -17.84 -0.29
CA PRO A 5 -2.83 -17.52 -0.97
C PRO A 5 -3.14 -16.02 -0.84
N ILE A 6 -3.57 -15.41 -1.94
CA ILE A 6 -3.81 -13.95 -2.03
C ILE A 6 -4.91 -13.48 -1.07
N GLU A 7 -5.83 -14.40 -0.74
CA GLU A 7 -6.92 -14.19 0.20
C GLU A 7 -6.37 -13.87 1.60
N SER A 8 -5.27 -14.52 2.00
CA SER A 8 -4.65 -14.38 3.32
C SER A 8 -3.74 -13.15 3.51
N VAL A 9 -3.55 -12.34 2.45
CA VAL A 9 -2.60 -11.22 2.47
C VAL A 9 -3.26 -9.97 3.04
N PHE A 10 -2.86 -9.56 4.25
CA PHE A 10 -3.17 -8.23 4.78
C PHE A 10 -2.30 -7.15 4.14
N ALA A 11 -0.99 -7.39 4.15
CA ALA A 11 0.03 -6.38 3.90
C ALA A 11 1.20 -6.97 3.11
N TYR A 12 1.76 -6.15 2.22
CA TYR A 12 3.07 -6.38 1.62
C TYR A 12 4.04 -5.27 2.04
N ILE A 13 5.20 -5.66 2.58
CA ILE A 13 6.22 -4.72 3.03
C ILE A 13 7.50 -4.99 2.26
N GLU A 14 7.90 -4.05 1.42
CA GLU A 14 9.20 -4.06 0.77
C GLU A 14 10.21 -3.37 1.69
N ALA A 15 11.10 -4.14 2.32
CA ALA A 15 12.15 -3.61 3.17
C ALA A 15 13.48 -3.53 2.41
N LYS A 16 14.11 -2.36 2.42
CA LYS A 16 15.44 -2.11 1.87
C LYS A 16 16.39 -1.61 2.96
N HIS A 17 17.64 -2.04 2.92
CA HIS A 17 18.66 -1.42 3.76
C HIS A 17 18.95 0.02 3.29
N THR A 18 19.17 0.19 1.99
CA THR A 18 19.47 1.47 1.34
C THR A 18 18.54 1.66 0.14
N LEU A 19 17.91 2.83 0.05
CA LEU A 19 17.06 3.25 -1.05
C LEU A 19 17.82 4.21 -1.96
N GLU A 20 18.00 3.80 -3.20
CA GLU A 20 18.47 4.61 -4.33
C GLU A 20 17.31 5.29 -5.02
N ILE A 21 17.30 6.63 -5.00
CA ILE A 21 16.22 7.46 -5.57
C ILE A 21 16.37 7.60 -7.09
N ASN A 22 17.60 7.71 -7.60
CA ASN A 22 17.95 7.91 -9.01
C ASN A 22 18.88 6.80 -9.52
N GLY A 23 18.98 6.64 -10.84
CA GLY A 23 19.90 5.66 -11.45
C GLY A 23 19.40 4.94 -12.70
N GLY A 24 18.60 5.60 -13.53
CA GLY A 24 18.04 4.98 -14.74
C GLY A 24 17.05 3.85 -14.44
N SER A 25 16.94 2.88 -15.34
CA SER A 25 15.93 1.81 -15.29
C SER A 25 16.10 0.79 -14.14
N ASN A 26 17.21 0.84 -13.40
CA ASN A 26 17.58 -0.23 -12.46
C ASN A 26 17.68 0.20 -10.99
N ASN A 27 17.24 1.41 -10.63
CA ASN A 27 17.31 1.90 -9.26
C ASN A 27 16.37 1.13 -8.31
N SER A 28 16.72 1.11 -7.02
CA SER A 28 15.98 0.31 -6.03
C SER A 28 14.58 0.84 -5.73
N LEU A 29 14.35 2.16 -5.86
CA LEU A 29 13.02 2.77 -5.64
C LEU A 29 12.02 2.28 -6.69
N LYS A 30 12.34 2.40 -7.97
CA LYS A 30 11.49 1.93 -9.09
C LYS A 30 11.20 0.43 -8.99
N LYS A 31 12.21 -0.37 -8.64
CA LYS A 31 12.02 -1.82 -8.42
C LYS A 31 11.08 -2.12 -7.25
N ALA A 32 11.25 -1.41 -6.13
CA ALA A 32 10.40 -1.56 -4.96
C ALA A 32 8.95 -1.19 -5.28
N LEU A 33 8.73 -0.05 -5.94
CA LEU A 33 7.41 0.40 -6.37
C LEU A 33 6.75 -0.59 -7.33
N LEU A 34 7.49 -1.08 -8.33
CA LEU A 34 6.98 -2.08 -9.27
C LEU A 34 6.62 -3.40 -8.56
N GLN A 35 7.42 -3.82 -7.58
CA GLN A 35 7.17 -5.02 -6.80
C GLN A 35 5.91 -4.86 -5.95
N ILE A 36 5.76 -3.74 -5.25
CA ILE A 36 4.54 -3.41 -4.48
C ILE A 36 3.33 -3.38 -5.41
N SER A 37 3.43 -2.73 -6.58
CA SER A 37 2.37 -2.66 -7.57
C SER A 37 1.90 -4.05 -7.99
N LYS A 38 2.83 -4.92 -8.40
CA LYS A 38 2.52 -6.28 -8.84
C LYS A 38 1.84 -7.10 -7.74
N VAL A 39 2.28 -6.95 -6.49
CA VAL A 39 1.65 -7.65 -5.36
C VAL A 39 0.25 -7.10 -5.11
N LYS A 40 0.06 -5.78 -5.07
CA LYS A 40 -1.27 -5.18 -4.94
C LYS A 40 -2.20 -5.61 -6.09
N GLU A 41 -1.70 -5.66 -7.34
CA GLU A 41 -2.46 -6.11 -8.52
C GLU A 41 -2.92 -7.56 -8.37
N LEU A 42 -2.03 -8.42 -7.87
CA LEU A 42 -2.34 -9.82 -7.62
C LEU A 42 -3.37 -9.97 -6.49
N VAL A 43 -3.21 -9.24 -5.38
CA VAL A 43 -4.14 -9.29 -4.25
C VAL A 43 -5.51 -8.73 -4.62
N LEU A 44 -5.60 -7.75 -5.51
CA LEU A 44 -6.87 -7.23 -6.04
C LEU A 44 -7.68 -8.27 -6.83
N GLN A 45 -7.09 -9.39 -7.23
CA GLN A 45 -7.83 -10.48 -7.89
C GLN A 45 -8.68 -11.30 -6.90
N ARG A 46 -8.49 -11.13 -5.59
CA ARG A 46 -9.31 -11.80 -4.57
C ARG A 46 -10.75 -11.26 -4.59
N THR A 47 -11.69 -12.04 -4.06
CA THR A 47 -13.08 -11.59 -3.90
C THR A 47 -13.14 -10.34 -3.02
N PRO A 48 -13.73 -9.23 -3.50
CA PRO A 48 -13.91 -8.03 -2.68
C PRO A 48 -14.87 -8.26 -1.52
N VAL A 49 -14.54 -7.75 -0.34
CA VAL A 49 -15.44 -7.74 0.83
C VAL A 49 -16.22 -6.44 0.80
N GLY A 50 -17.53 -6.54 0.58
CA GLY A 50 -18.42 -5.38 0.59
C GLY A 50 -18.57 -4.80 1.99
N ARG A 51 -18.80 -3.48 2.09
CA ARG A 51 -18.98 -2.83 3.41
C ARG A 51 -20.23 -3.28 4.17
N ASN A 52 -21.20 -3.88 3.48
CA ASN A 52 -22.39 -4.46 4.06
C ASN A 52 -22.17 -5.86 4.64
N GLN A 53 -20.99 -6.46 4.44
CA GLN A 53 -20.64 -7.76 4.96
C GLN A 53 -20.03 -7.61 6.35
N LEU A 54 -20.68 -8.19 7.37
CA LEU A 54 -20.17 -8.21 8.76
C LEU A 54 -19.37 -9.49 9.03
N SER A 55 -19.74 -10.59 8.38
CA SER A 55 -19.02 -11.86 8.41
C SER A 55 -19.32 -12.67 7.14
N GLU A 56 -18.73 -13.85 6.99
CA GLU A 56 -18.92 -14.74 5.84
C GLU A 56 -20.40 -14.96 5.48
N PHE A 57 -21.27 -15.13 6.47
CA PHE A 57 -22.69 -15.44 6.27
C PHE A 57 -23.63 -14.34 6.75
N VAL A 58 -23.10 -13.18 7.16
CA VAL A 58 -23.89 -12.06 7.66
C VAL A 58 -23.70 -10.84 6.77
N VAL A 59 -24.73 -10.54 5.99
CA VAL A 59 -24.81 -9.38 5.12
C VAL A 59 -25.98 -8.50 5.55
N LEU A 60 -25.73 -7.21 5.73
CA LEU A 60 -26.77 -6.23 6.03
C LEU A 60 -27.77 -6.17 4.86
N GLY A 61 -29.04 -6.38 5.19
CA GLY A 61 -30.14 -6.37 4.23
C GLY A 61 -30.53 -4.97 3.74
N LYS A 62 -31.54 -4.92 2.85
CA LYS A 62 -32.10 -3.66 2.35
C LYS A 62 -32.72 -2.87 3.51
N GLY A 63 -32.27 -1.62 3.71
CA GLY A 63 -32.76 -0.73 4.78
C GLY A 63 -31.66 -0.12 5.65
N PHE A 64 -30.42 -0.62 5.55
CA PHE A 64 -29.26 -0.02 6.20
C PHE A 64 -28.51 0.91 5.25
N THR A 65 -28.17 2.11 5.75
CA THR A 65 -27.31 3.05 5.04
C THR A 65 -25.89 2.90 5.57
N ILE A 66 -24.95 2.60 4.67
CA ILE A 66 -23.52 2.60 4.98
C ILE A 66 -22.97 3.95 4.55
N SER A 67 -22.48 4.74 5.50
CA SER A 67 -21.81 6.00 5.19
C SER A 67 -20.35 5.75 4.81
N GLU A 68 -19.95 6.18 3.62
CA GLU A 68 -18.56 6.20 3.20
C GLU A 68 -17.95 7.57 3.46
N LYS A 69 -16.74 7.59 4.02
CA LYS A 69 -15.95 8.82 4.04
C LYS A 69 -15.48 9.11 2.62
N PRO A 70 -15.60 10.35 2.12
CA PRO A 70 -15.07 10.72 0.83
C PRO A 70 -13.60 10.32 0.70
N GLY A 71 -13.28 9.59 -0.36
CA GLY A 71 -11.91 9.13 -0.64
C GLY A 71 -11.57 7.72 -0.15
N TRP A 72 -12.45 7.04 0.60
CA TRP A 72 -12.17 5.73 1.17
C TRP A 72 -12.61 4.59 0.25
N PRO A 73 -11.79 3.55 -0.03
CA PRO A 73 -12.20 2.35 -0.77
C PRO A 73 -13.61 1.84 -0.40
N SER A 74 -14.41 1.49 -1.40
CA SER A 74 -15.74 0.89 -1.19
C SER A 74 -15.68 -0.60 -0.82
N ILE A 75 -14.48 -1.16 -0.66
CA ILE A 75 -14.22 -2.51 -0.18
C ILE A 75 -13.55 -2.47 1.20
N GLN A 76 -13.80 -3.48 2.03
CA GLN A 76 -13.18 -3.62 3.35
C GLN A 76 -11.84 -4.37 3.32
N ASN A 77 -11.50 -4.99 2.19
CA ASN A 77 -10.26 -5.73 2.00
C ASN A 77 -9.33 -5.10 0.94
N PRO A 78 -9.04 -3.79 0.98
CA PRO A 78 -8.03 -3.22 0.09
C PRO A 78 -6.64 -3.81 0.41
N PRO A 79 -5.78 -4.07 -0.60
CA PRO A 79 -4.39 -4.44 -0.34
C PRO A 79 -3.59 -3.28 0.26
N TYR A 80 -2.81 -3.57 1.30
CA TYR A 80 -1.81 -2.65 1.85
C TYR A 80 -0.42 -2.94 1.30
N GLY A 81 0.29 -1.90 0.86
CA GLY A 81 1.67 -1.96 0.37
C GLY A 81 2.52 -0.85 0.94
N MET A 82 3.67 -1.19 1.54
CA MET A 82 4.59 -0.24 2.14
C MET A 82 6.03 -0.47 1.68
N LEU A 83 6.80 0.60 1.50
CA LEU A 83 8.25 0.57 1.31
C LEU A 83 8.93 1.15 2.55
N LEU A 84 9.85 0.38 3.17
CA LEU A 84 10.68 0.85 4.27
C LEU A 84 12.15 0.83 3.88
N ALA A 85 12.84 1.95 4.10
CA ALA A 85 14.28 2.03 3.94
C ALA A 85 14.93 2.79 5.09
N ARG A 86 16.03 2.23 5.62
CA ARG A 86 16.80 2.87 6.70
C ARG A 86 17.74 3.95 6.19
N GLN A 87 18.33 3.73 5.03
CA GLN A 87 19.31 4.62 4.43
C GLN A 87 18.83 5.08 3.07
N VAL A 88 19.30 6.24 2.63
CA VAL A 88 18.95 6.81 1.34
C VAL A 88 20.22 7.27 0.64
N ARG A 89 20.28 7.12 -0.68
CA ARG A 89 21.32 7.72 -1.52
C ARG A 89 20.73 8.08 -2.89
N ILE A 90 21.41 8.98 -3.60
CA ILE A 90 20.97 9.34 -4.96
C ILE A 90 21.14 8.15 -5.91
N ASN A 91 22.31 7.52 -5.96
CA ASN A 91 22.56 6.33 -6.77
C ASN A 91 23.64 5.45 -6.12
N THR A 92 23.95 4.29 -6.71
CA THR A 92 24.90 3.30 -6.16
C THR A 92 26.29 3.86 -5.84
N LYS A 93 26.74 4.88 -6.59
CA LYS A 93 28.06 5.52 -6.43
C LYS A 93 28.04 6.71 -5.48
N SER A 94 26.86 7.21 -5.11
CA SER A 94 26.71 8.34 -4.18
C SER A 94 26.89 7.89 -2.74
N GLN A 95 27.38 8.82 -1.91
CA GLN A 95 27.38 8.66 -0.46
C GLN A 95 25.96 8.60 0.10
N LEU A 96 25.83 8.05 1.30
CA LEU A 96 24.57 8.04 2.04
C LEU A 96 24.16 9.46 2.39
N MET A 97 22.89 9.76 2.18
CA MET A 97 22.28 11.03 2.56
C MET A 97 21.92 10.96 4.05
N THR A 98 22.34 11.98 4.79
CA THR A 98 22.08 12.11 6.23
C THR A 98 21.14 13.27 6.54
N SER A 99 21.07 14.28 5.66
CA SER A 99 20.17 15.42 5.79
C SER A 99 18.74 15.05 5.39
N PRO A 100 17.74 15.22 6.28
CA PRO A 100 16.34 15.05 5.92
C PRO A 100 15.86 15.98 4.79
N ASP A 101 16.46 17.17 4.68
CA ASP A 101 16.11 18.14 3.63
C ASP A 101 16.57 17.66 2.26
N ASP A 102 17.79 17.13 2.18
CA ASP A 102 18.33 16.60 0.93
C ASP A 102 17.50 15.40 0.46
N ILE A 103 17.14 14.51 1.38
CA ILE A 103 16.29 13.34 1.10
C ILE A 103 14.92 13.80 0.59
N HIS A 104 14.30 14.77 1.25
CA HIS A 104 13.00 15.31 0.85
C HIS A 104 13.05 15.87 -0.57
N ASN A 105 14.04 16.72 -0.87
CA ASN A 105 14.19 17.34 -2.18
C ASN A 105 14.42 16.30 -3.28
N ALA A 106 15.21 15.26 -2.99
CA ALA A 106 15.44 14.17 -3.93
C ALA A 106 14.17 13.36 -4.22
N LEU A 107 13.31 13.14 -3.22
CA LEU A 107 12.05 12.41 -3.37
C LEU A 107 11.00 13.20 -4.16
N VAL A 108 10.85 14.51 -3.89
CA VAL A 108 9.90 15.38 -4.62
C VAL A 108 10.19 15.42 -6.12
N GLY A 109 11.47 15.38 -6.50
CA GLY A 109 11.90 15.37 -7.91
C GLY A 109 11.87 13.98 -8.58
N SER A 110 11.51 12.91 -7.86
CA SER A 110 11.55 11.55 -8.39
C SER A 110 10.20 11.16 -9.00
N PRO A 111 10.12 10.80 -10.30
CA PRO A 111 8.88 10.33 -10.89
C PRO A 111 8.51 8.95 -10.34
N VAL A 112 7.39 8.89 -9.65
CA VAL A 112 6.81 7.64 -9.15
C VAL A 112 5.98 7.01 -10.27
N GLU A 113 6.65 6.29 -11.17
CA GLU A 113 5.99 5.57 -12.26
C GLU A 113 5.51 4.19 -11.77
N SER A 114 4.23 4.11 -11.40
CA SER A 114 3.57 2.83 -11.10
C SER A 114 2.07 2.96 -11.28
N ASN A 115 1.42 1.88 -11.70
CA ASN A 115 -0.04 1.81 -11.78
C ASN A 115 -0.64 1.85 -10.37
N ILE A 116 -0.14 0.99 -9.46
CA ILE A 116 -0.56 0.99 -8.05
C ILE A 116 0.52 1.59 -7.18
N LEU A 117 0.21 2.73 -6.58
CA LEU A 117 1.11 3.36 -5.62
C LEU A 117 1.11 2.61 -4.27
N PRO A 118 2.25 2.63 -3.56
CA PRO A 118 2.29 2.21 -2.17
C PRO A 118 1.46 3.16 -1.30
N ASP A 119 1.00 2.63 -0.17
CA ASP A 119 0.25 3.36 0.84
C ASP A 119 1.17 4.15 1.77
N LEU A 120 2.43 3.74 1.87
CA LEU A 120 3.46 4.47 2.61
C LEU A 120 4.87 4.15 2.07
N ILE A 121 5.71 5.17 1.97
CA ILE A 121 7.15 5.03 1.75
C ILE A 121 7.86 5.70 2.93
N VAL A 122 8.76 5.00 3.60
CA VAL A 122 9.71 5.59 4.57
C VAL A 122 11.10 5.55 3.97
N ALA A 123 11.76 6.70 3.95
CA ALA A 123 13.06 6.91 3.34
C ALA A 123 14.02 7.51 4.39
N GLY A 124 14.55 6.68 5.27
CA GLY A 124 15.35 7.13 6.41
C GLY A 124 14.50 7.47 7.64
N PRO A 125 15.13 8.00 8.70
CA PRO A 125 14.47 8.21 9.99
C PRO A 125 13.46 9.37 10.02
N SER A 126 13.53 10.27 9.04
CA SER A 126 12.87 11.58 9.10
C SER A 126 12.00 11.89 7.88
N ASN A 127 11.91 11.01 6.88
CA ASN A 127 11.20 11.28 5.64
C ASN A 127 10.23 10.16 5.32
N PHE A 128 9.02 10.54 4.91
CA PHE A 128 8.04 9.60 4.41
C PHE A 128 7.18 10.21 3.31
N ILE A 129 6.53 9.35 2.54
CA ILE A 129 5.56 9.71 1.50
C ILE A 129 4.29 8.93 1.78
N LEU A 130 3.15 9.63 1.79
CA LEU A 130 1.84 9.00 1.88
C LEU A 130 0.85 9.67 0.92
N PRO A 131 -0.22 8.96 0.50
CA PRO A 131 -1.30 9.55 -0.29
C PRO A 131 -2.15 10.51 0.57
N VAL A 132 -2.45 11.69 0.04
CA VAL A 132 -3.37 12.67 0.65
C VAL A 132 -4.45 13.09 -0.32
N ASN A 133 -5.62 13.42 0.23
CA ASN A 133 -6.69 14.09 -0.51
C ASN A 133 -6.41 15.59 -0.49
N GLN A 134 -6.47 16.21 -1.66
CA GLN A 134 -6.38 17.66 -1.79
C GLN A 134 -7.79 18.26 -1.80
N LEU A 135 -8.17 18.90 -0.70
CA LEU A 135 -9.48 19.55 -0.54
C LEU A 135 -9.27 21.05 -0.46
N GLU A 136 -9.54 21.80 -1.53
CA GLU A 136 -9.53 23.27 -1.70
C GLU A 136 -8.36 24.06 -1.04
N ASN A 137 -8.13 23.95 0.28
CA ASN A 137 -7.01 24.53 1.03
C ASN A 137 -6.43 23.65 2.17
N LYS A 138 -6.78 22.35 2.22
CA LYS A 138 -6.33 21.40 3.24
C LYS A 138 -5.84 20.10 2.61
N GLN A 139 -4.75 19.56 3.14
CA GLN A 139 -4.36 18.18 2.91
C GLN A 139 -4.91 17.35 4.06
N GLU A 140 -5.73 16.36 3.72
CA GLU A 140 -6.17 15.35 4.67
C GLU A 140 -5.56 14.01 4.26
N ILE A 141 -5.05 13.26 5.22
CA ILE A 141 -4.52 11.92 4.96
C ILE A 141 -5.65 11.10 4.33
N SER A 142 -5.43 10.67 3.09
CA SER A 142 -6.35 9.80 2.37
C SER A 142 -6.02 8.38 2.78
N SER A 143 -6.93 7.72 3.49
CA SER A 143 -6.74 6.34 3.92
C SER A 143 -8.10 5.82 4.36
N PRO A 144 -8.44 4.54 4.09
CA PRO A 144 -7.69 3.41 4.58
C PRO A 144 -6.50 3.09 3.70
N PHE A 145 -6.62 2.79 2.41
CA PHE A 145 -5.47 2.44 1.56
C PHE A 145 -5.71 2.89 0.11
N PHE A 146 -4.67 3.36 -0.56
CA PHE A 146 -4.71 3.88 -1.91
C PHE A 146 -5.04 2.78 -2.92
N LEU A 147 -6.19 2.92 -3.56
CA LEU A 147 -6.58 2.19 -4.75
C LEU A 147 -6.76 3.20 -5.89
N PHE A 148 -6.32 2.85 -7.08
CA PHE A 148 -6.52 3.62 -8.31
C PHE A 148 -7.43 2.81 -9.23
N GLU A 149 -8.00 3.51 -10.21
CA GLU A 149 -8.92 2.94 -11.18
C GLU A 149 -8.21 1.98 -12.13
N ASN A 150 -8.74 0.77 -12.28
CA ASN A 150 -8.41 -0.11 -13.39
C ASN A 150 -9.72 -0.50 -14.10
N ASN A 151 -9.89 -0.02 -15.33
CA ASN A 151 -10.86 -0.45 -16.35
C ASN A 151 -12.21 -1.00 -15.83
N ASN A 152 -13.00 -0.16 -15.12
CA ASN A 152 -14.45 -0.25 -14.84
C ASN A 152 -14.89 -0.18 -13.36
N ASN A 153 -13.98 -0.09 -12.38
CA ASN A 153 -14.37 0.13 -10.97
C ASN A 153 -13.67 1.37 -10.41
N ILE A 154 -14.44 2.46 -10.29
CA ILE A 154 -14.01 3.75 -9.76
C ILE A 154 -13.84 3.62 -8.25
N TYR A 155 -12.60 3.62 -7.75
CA TYR A 155 -12.30 3.75 -6.33
C TYR A 155 -11.56 5.08 -6.10
N HIS A 156 -12.34 6.15 -5.94
CA HIS A 156 -11.99 7.42 -5.25
C HIS A 156 -11.09 8.48 -5.95
N PRO A 157 -11.18 9.77 -5.50
CA PRO A 157 -10.74 10.95 -6.24
C PRO A 157 -9.22 11.16 -6.15
N LYS A 158 -8.70 12.07 -6.97
CA LYS A 158 -7.29 12.48 -7.16
C LYS A 158 -6.46 12.57 -5.85
N SER A 159 -6.07 11.42 -5.30
CA SER A 159 -5.10 11.36 -4.21
C SER A 159 -3.72 11.66 -4.80
N ILE A 160 -2.99 12.56 -4.16
CA ILE A 160 -1.62 12.93 -4.55
C ILE A 160 -0.64 12.37 -3.53
N LEU A 161 0.58 12.04 -3.95
CA LEU A 161 1.64 11.68 -3.03
C LEU A 161 2.19 12.93 -2.34
N SER A 162 2.10 12.98 -1.03
CA SER A 162 2.67 14.04 -0.21
C SER A 162 3.98 13.57 0.41
N THR A 163 5.09 14.25 0.08
CA THR A 163 6.39 14.00 0.71
C THR A 163 6.49 14.84 1.97
N ASN A 164 6.80 14.21 3.10
CA ASN A 164 6.76 14.82 4.42
C ASN A 164 8.08 14.62 5.17
N LYS A 165 8.33 15.51 6.14
CA LYS A 165 9.48 15.46 7.05
C LYS A 165 9.01 15.49 8.49
N VAL A 166 9.68 14.72 9.34
CA VAL A 166 9.48 14.64 10.78
C VAL A 166 10.81 14.46 11.48
N ASP A 167 10.88 14.77 12.77
CA ASP A 167 12.11 14.61 13.54
C ASP A 167 12.27 13.17 14.06
N GLY A 168 12.95 12.32 13.29
CA GLY A 168 13.40 10.99 13.73
C GLY A 168 12.32 9.92 13.94
N ILE A 169 11.03 10.23 13.72
CA ILE A 169 9.89 9.35 14.01
C ILE A 169 9.24 8.69 12.78
N ALA A 170 9.86 8.73 11.60
CA ALA A 170 9.25 8.20 10.38
C ALA A 170 8.94 6.69 10.46
N PHE A 171 9.79 5.91 11.15
CA PHE A 171 9.50 4.49 11.42
C PHE A 171 8.35 4.28 12.39
N GLY A 172 8.17 5.18 13.37
CA GLY A 172 7.01 5.17 14.25
C GLY A 172 5.72 5.40 13.48
N ILE A 173 5.74 6.34 12.52
CA ILE A 173 4.64 6.58 11.59
C ILE A 173 4.34 5.33 10.76
N ALA A 174 5.37 4.62 10.29
CA ALA A 174 5.18 3.35 9.57
C ALA A 174 4.47 2.28 10.38
N LEU A 175 4.84 2.10 11.65
CA LEU A 175 4.18 1.13 12.52
C LEU A 175 2.73 1.55 12.81
N ALA A 176 2.49 2.83 13.09
CA ALA A 176 1.14 3.34 13.31
C ALA A 176 0.25 3.14 12.07
N HIS A 177 0.78 3.40 10.87
CA HIS A 177 0.06 3.23 9.62
C HIS A 177 -0.21 1.75 9.29
N LEU A 178 0.76 0.86 9.58
CA LEU A 178 0.55 -0.59 9.47
C LEU A 178 -0.51 -1.09 10.46
N PHE A 179 -0.49 -0.63 11.71
CA PHE A 179 -1.52 -1.01 12.68
C PHE A 179 -2.90 -0.52 12.29
N TRP A 180 -3.00 0.69 11.74
CA TRP A 180 -4.25 1.16 11.15
C TRP A 180 -4.72 0.25 10.01
N ALA A 181 -3.80 -0.28 9.19
CA ALA A 181 -4.13 -1.28 8.17
C ALA A 181 -4.65 -2.59 8.73
N LEU A 182 -4.01 -3.12 9.75
CA LEU A 182 -4.45 -4.36 10.38
C LEU A 182 -5.78 -4.20 11.12
N ASP A 183 -6.07 -3.03 11.66
CA ASP A 183 -7.35 -2.71 12.31
C ASP A 183 -8.49 -2.55 11.30
N HIS A 184 -8.20 -2.03 10.10
CA HIS A 184 -9.23 -1.70 9.12
C HIS A 184 -9.49 -2.77 8.06
N ILE A 185 -8.47 -3.55 7.68
CA ILE A 185 -8.58 -4.55 6.61
C ILE A 185 -9.27 -5.81 7.14
N ASN A 186 -10.46 -6.09 6.63
CA ASN A 186 -11.16 -7.34 6.89
C ASN A 186 -10.93 -8.30 5.74
N LEU A 187 -10.20 -9.41 5.96
CA LEU A 187 -10.06 -10.42 4.92
C LEU A 187 -11.40 -11.10 4.62
N GLY A 188 -11.55 -11.51 3.36
CA GLY A 188 -12.72 -12.26 2.92
C GLY A 188 -12.68 -13.72 3.38
N VAL A 189 -13.62 -14.50 2.85
CA VAL A 189 -13.68 -15.94 3.11
C VAL A 189 -12.42 -16.63 2.59
N MET A 190 -11.80 -17.45 3.43
CA MET A 190 -10.67 -18.28 3.02
C MET A 190 -11.18 -19.52 2.29
N PRO A 191 -10.75 -19.77 1.04
CA PRO A 191 -11.13 -20.99 0.32
C PRO A 191 -10.25 -22.16 0.78
N TRP A 192 -10.41 -22.59 2.05
CA TRP A 192 -9.55 -23.60 2.70
C TRP A 192 -9.39 -24.87 1.88
N GLU A 193 -10.48 -25.38 1.30
CA GLU A 193 -10.46 -26.56 0.45
C GLU A 193 -9.52 -26.41 -0.76
N LYS A 194 -9.55 -25.24 -1.41
CA LYS A 194 -8.66 -24.95 -2.55
C LYS A 194 -7.21 -24.79 -2.11
N ILE A 195 -6.99 -24.14 -0.96
CA ILE A 195 -5.65 -23.92 -0.40
C ILE A 195 -5.00 -25.27 -0.03
N LEU A 196 -5.73 -26.10 0.72
CA LEU A 196 -5.27 -27.43 1.13
C LEU A 196 -5.12 -28.37 -0.06
N GLY A 197 -6.09 -28.39 -0.98
CA GLY A 197 -6.01 -29.21 -2.20
C GLY A 197 -4.79 -28.88 -3.06
N ASN A 198 -4.50 -27.58 -3.26
CA ASN A 198 -3.29 -27.14 -3.95
C ASN A 198 -2.00 -27.55 -3.21
N GLY A 199 -1.99 -27.45 -1.88
CA GLY A 199 -0.84 -27.84 -1.06
C GLY A 199 -0.56 -29.34 -1.08
N MET A 200 -1.62 -30.16 -1.15
CA MET A 200 -1.55 -31.63 -1.21
C MET A 200 -1.43 -32.20 -2.62
N GLN A 201 -1.48 -31.35 -3.67
CA GLN A 201 -1.49 -31.77 -5.09
C GLN A 201 -2.63 -32.74 -5.45
N VAL A 202 -3.79 -32.59 -4.80
CA VAL A 202 -4.96 -33.42 -5.10
C VAL A 202 -5.74 -32.76 -6.23
N GLU A 203 -5.89 -33.44 -7.36
CA GLU A 203 -6.71 -32.97 -8.48
C GLU A 203 -8.18 -32.87 -8.06
N LYS A 204 -8.86 -31.82 -8.54
CA LYS A 204 -10.29 -31.67 -8.34
C LYS A 204 -11.04 -32.75 -9.14
N SER A 205 -11.89 -33.51 -8.47
CA SER A 205 -13.06 -34.15 -9.10
C SER A 205 -14.10 -33.11 -9.47
#